data_AF-A0A3P5XEG3-F1
#
_entry.id   AF-A0A3P5XEG3-F1
#
_cell.length_a   1.000
_cell.length_b   1.000
_cell.length_c   1.000
_cell.angle_alpha   90.00
_cell.angle_beta   90.00
_cell.angle_gamma   90.00
#
_symmetry.space_group_name_H-M   'P 1'
#
loop_
_entity.id
_entity.type
_entity.pdbx_description
1 polymer ?
#
loop_
_entity_poly.entity_id
_entity_poly.type
_entity_poly.pdbx_seq_one_letter_code
_entity_poly.pdbx_strand_id
1 'polypeptide(L)' 'MARYRIVGGLTDALGDVVRHDAGSVTIRTRQADVVISLHDVVAAKTVPPAPLPRRPRS' A
#
# COMPACT_ATOMS: atom_id res chain seq x y z
N MET A 1 2.98 -2.68 0.03
CA MET A 1 1.54 -2.53 0.33
C MET A 1 1.37 -2.57 1.84
N ALA A 2 0.54 -1.68 2.37
CA ALA A 2 0.14 -1.70 3.78
C ALA A 2 -1.39 -1.69 3.89
N ARG A 3 -1.92 -2.56 4.75
CA ARG A 3 -3.31 -2.58 5.18
C ARG A 3 -3.44 -1.81 6.48
N TYR A 4 -4.40 -0.90 6.56
CA TYR A 4 -4.60 -0.07 7.73
C TYR A 4 -6.08 0.14 8.06
N ARG A 5 -6.34 0.51 9.32
CA ARG A 5 -7.67 0.80 9.84
C ARG A 5 -8.21 2.12 9.32
N ILE A 6 -9.50 2.13 9.04
CA ILE A 6 -10.31 3.32 8.79
C ILE A 6 -11.58 3.23 9.62
N VAL A 7 -12.31 4.34 9.73
CA VAL A 7 -13.63 4.32 10.35
C VAL A 7 -14.52 3.32 9.61
N GLY A 8 -15.01 2.31 10.33
CA GLY A 8 -15.90 1.29 9.77
C GLY A 8 -15.22 0.15 9.00
N GLY A 9 -13.88 0.03 8.99
CA GLY A 9 -13.25 -1.10 8.33
C GLY A 9 -11.73 -1.05 8.16
N LEU A 10 -11.27 -1.71 7.10
CA LEU A 10 -9.87 -1.81 6.69
C LEU A 10 -9.74 -1.41 5.22
N THR A 11 -8.62 -0.81 4.87
CA THR A 11 -8.27 -0.50 3.48
C THR A 11 -6.78 -0.70 3.22
N ASP A 12 -6.40 -0.73 1.95
CA ASP A 12 -5.03 -1.00 1.50
C ASP A 12 -4.44 0.20 0.75
N ALA A 13 -3.23 0.61 1.13
CA ALA A 13 -2.39 1.51 0.36
C ALA A 13 -1.38 0.70 -0.47
N LEU A 14 -1.51 0.80 -1.80
CA LEU A 14 -0.67 0.11 -2.77
C LEU A 14 0.26 1.11 -3.48
N GLY A 15 1.56 0.94 -3.26
CA GLY A 15 2.59 1.80 -3.81
C GLY A 15 3.93 1.60 -3.10
N ASP A 16 4.85 2.53 -3.32
CA ASP A 16 6.20 2.50 -2.77
C ASP A 16 6.28 3.26 -1.44
N VAL A 17 7.02 2.71 -0.48
CA VAL A 17 7.32 3.44 0.75
C VAL A 17 8.36 4.51 0.43
N VAL A 18 7.97 5.77 0.57
CA VAL A 18 8.84 6.93 0.29
C VAL A 18 9.31 7.64 1.54
N ARG A 19 8.68 7.37 2.68
CA ARG A 19 9.11 7.81 4.01
C ARG A 19 8.67 6.81 5.06
N HIS A 20 9.53 6.60 6.04
CA HIS A 20 9.27 5.84 7.25
C HIS A 20 9.89 6.59 8.42
N ASP A 21 9.09 6.94 9.40
CA ASP A 21 9.55 7.59 10.63
C ASP A 21 8.97 6.88 11.86
N ALA A 22 9.24 7.43 13.05
CA ALA A 22 8.88 6.78 14.31
C ALA A 22 7.36 6.60 14.51
N GLY A 23 6.51 7.37 13.84
CA GLY A 23 5.06 7.35 14.04
C GLY A 23 4.26 7.00 12.80
N SER A 24 4.86 7.13 11.60
CA SER A 24 4.13 7.00 10.36
C SER A 24 4.95 6.37 9.24
N VAL A 25 4.22 5.87 8.25
CA VAL A 25 4.76 5.49 6.95
C VAL A 25 4.03 6.27 5.86
N THR A 26 4.78 6.77 4.88
CA THR A 26 4.21 7.41 3.69
C THR A 26 4.37 6.49 2.50
N ILE A 27 3.25 6.14 1.87
CA ILE A 27 3.21 5.34 0.65
C ILE A 27 2.84 6.24 -0.53
N ARG A 28 3.71 6.30 -1.54
CA ARG A 28 3.41 6.95 -2.81
C ARG A 28 2.57 6.03 -3.67
N THR A 29 1.29 6.36 -3.79
CA THR A 29 0.36 5.62 -4.66
C THR A 29 0.29 6.26 -6.05
N ARG A 30 -0.49 5.67 -6.96
CA ARG A 30 -0.72 6.24 -8.30
C ARG A 30 -1.50 7.57 -8.27
N GLN A 31 -2.29 7.81 -7.23
CA GLN A 31 -3.19 8.95 -7.16
C GLN A 31 -2.62 10.07 -6.28
N ALA A 32 -2.03 9.71 -5.14
CA ALA A 32 -1.46 10.63 -4.16
C ALA A 32 -0.54 9.91 -3.17
N ASP A 33 0.17 10.68 -2.35
CA ASP A 33 0.84 10.15 -1.16
C ASP A 33 -0.18 9.89 -0.05
N VAL A 34 -0.08 8.72 0.57
CA VAL A 34 -0.90 8.33 1.72
C VAL A 34 0.00 8.23 2.94
N VAL A 35 -0.30 9.04 3.96
CA VAL A 35 0.37 8.99 5.26
C VAL A 35 -0.47 8.12 6.20
N ILE A 36 0.14 7.10 6.79
CA ILE A 36 -0.52 6.12 7.63
C ILE A 36 0.19 6.09 8.99
N SER A 37 -0.58 6.24 10.07
CA SER A 37 -0.06 6.01 11.43
C SER A 37 0.35 4.55 11.58
N LEU A 38 1.53 4.28 12.14
CA LEU A 38 1.99 2.92 12.39
C LEU A 38 1.07 2.15 13.35
N HIS A 39 0.33 2.86 14.21
CA HIS A 39 -0.66 2.26 15.11
C HIS A 39 -1.89 1.69 14.37
N ASP A 40 -2.21 2.21 13.19
CA ASP A 40 -3.35 1.76 12.39
C ASP A 40 -2.98 0.65 11.39
N VAL A 41 -1.68 0.43 11.15
CA VAL A 41 -1.19 -0.62 10.25
C VAL A 41 -1.45 -1.99 10.88
N VAL A 42 -2.20 -2.83 10.17
CA VAL A 42 -2.50 -4.20 10.62
C VAL A 42 -1.71 -5.27 9.87
N ALA A 43 -1.25 -4.96 8.66
CA ALA A 43 -0.38 -5.82 7.88
C ALA A 43 0.40 -5.01 6.86
N ALA A 44 1.66 -5.39 6.62
CA ALA A 44 2.46 -4.85 5.53
C ALA A 44 3.22 -5.99 4.85
N LYS A 45 3.33 -5.91 3.53
CA LYS A 45 4.17 -6.82 2.75
C LYS A 45 4.69 -6.13 1.48
N THR A 46 5.83 -6.62 1.01
CA THR A 46 6.29 -6.34 -0.35
C THR A 46 5.32 -6.96 -1.34
N VAL A 47 4.96 -6.19 -2.38
CA VAL A 47 4.07 -6.67 -3.44
C VAL A 47 4.94 -7.31 -4.50
N PRO A 48 4.64 -8.55 -4.93
CA PRO A 48 5.38 -9.15 -6.03
C PRO A 48 5.17 -8.33 -7.32
N PRO A 49 6.14 -8.34 -8.25
CA PRO A 49 5.99 -7.69 -9.54
C PRO A 49 4.74 -8.23 -10.27
N ALA A 50 4.14 -7.38 -11.11
CA ALA A 50 2.97 -7.78 -11.89
C ALA A 50 3.28 -9.03 -12.74
N PRO A 51 2.37 -10.02 -12.80
CA PRO A 51 2.57 -11.19 -13.63
C PRO A 51 2.69 -10.80 -15.12
N LEU A 52 3.37 -11.64 -15.91
CA LEU A 52 3.51 -11.43 -17.35
C LEU A 52 2.13 -11.31 -18.02
N PRO A 53 1.95 -10.41 -19.00
CA PRO A 53 0.70 -10.29 -19.74
C PRO A 53 0.32 -11.61 -20.40
N ARG A 54 -0.97 -11.97 -20.34
CA ARG A 54 -1.49 -13.11 -21.11
C ARG A 54 -1.43 -12.79 -22.60
N ARG A 55 -1.06 -13.78 -23.43
CA ARG A 55 -1.07 -13.63 -24.90
C ARG A 55 -2.48 -13.20 -25.36
N PRO A 56 -2.61 -12.27 -26.32
CA PRO A 56 -3.90 -11.91 -26.90
C PRO A 56 -4.64 -13.15 -27.41
N ARG A 57 -5.95 -13.18 -27.21
CA ARG A 57 -6.80 -14.18 -27.88
C ARG A 57 -6.89 -13.79 -29.35
N SER A 58 -6.53 -14.72 -30.25
CA SER A 58 -6.78 -14.60 -31.69
C SER A 58 -8.28 -14.73 -31.98
#